data_AF-A0A0H3ZXG4-F1
#
_entry.id   AF-A0A0H3ZXG4-F1
#
_cell.length_a   1.000
_cell.length_b   1.000
_cell.length_c   1.000
_cell.angle_alpha   90.00
_cell.angle_beta   90.00
_cell.angle_gamma   90.00
#
_symmetry.space_group_name_H-M   'P 1'
#
loop_
_entity.id
_entity.type
_entity.pdbx_description
1 polymer ?
#
loop_
_entity_poly.entity_id
_entity_poly.type
_entity_poly.pdbx_seq_one_letter_code
_entity_poly.pdbx_strand_id
1 'polypeptide(L)'
;MKNLAGHDISLFLFRFVLPRRGINFVMNESIAEDLYPETELKLKPIVHACSETLLRYKDQCCGETIMDGNLLVDGDFEVMLSPGLGRHFILEEKKNLFSDAHEIAKLLMDVMDRRTIEIDSGGVSRPPSRDQLYRSYRNEPSRA
;
A
#
# COMPACT_ATOMS: atom_id res chain seq x y z
N MET A 1 4.60 -17.78 -1.38
CA MET A 1 3.46 -17.19 -0.63
C MET A 1 2.26 -17.20 -1.55
N LYS A 2 1.00 -17.22 -1.06
CA LYS A 2 -0.19 -17.26 -1.93
C LYS A 2 -1.14 -16.10 -1.63
N ASN A 3 -1.82 -15.58 -2.66
CA ASN A 3 -2.82 -14.50 -2.51
C ASN A 3 -4.21 -15.05 -2.18
N LEU A 4 -5.20 -14.16 -2.08
CA LEU A 4 -6.60 -14.55 -1.87
C LEU A 4 -7.17 -15.50 -2.95
N ALA A 5 -6.63 -15.48 -4.18
CA ALA A 5 -6.97 -16.43 -5.25
C ALA A 5 -6.24 -17.77 -5.16
N GLY A 6 -5.21 -17.89 -4.31
CA GLY A 6 -4.36 -19.08 -4.22
C GLY A 6 -3.22 -19.12 -5.24
N HIS A 7 -2.99 -18.02 -5.97
CA HIS A 7 -1.87 -17.86 -6.91
C HIS A 7 -0.57 -17.59 -6.17
N ASP A 8 0.54 -18.07 -6.73
CA ASP A 8 1.88 -17.86 -6.15
C ASP A 8 2.33 -16.41 -6.33
N ILE A 9 2.64 -15.77 -5.22
CA ILE A 9 3.07 -14.37 -5.12
C ILE A 9 4.60 -14.32 -5.09
N SER A 10 5.18 -13.40 -5.88
CA SER A 10 6.57 -12.97 -5.75
C SER A 10 6.73 -11.91 -4.66
N LEU A 11 5.85 -10.90 -4.64
CA LEU A 11 5.89 -9.81 -3.67
C LEU A 11 4.49 -9.38 -3.22
N PHE A 12 4.29 -9.33 -1.91
CA PHE A 12 3.15 -8.64 -1.31
C PHE A 12 3.36 -7.13 -1.40
N LEU A 13 2.41 -6.38 -1.98
CA LEU A 13 2.49 -4.91 -2.07
C LEU A 13 1.69 -4.24 -0.96
N PHE A 14 0.39 -4.53 -0.89
CA PHE A 14 -0.51 -3.97 0.11
C PHE A 14 -1.73 -4.85 0.36
N ARG A 15 -2.40 -4.61 1.50
CA ARG A 15 -3.71 -5.16 1.82
C ARG A 15 -4.54 -4.20 2.65
N PHE A 16 -5.85 -4.32 2.51
CA PHE A 16 -6.81 -3.72 3.40
C PHE A 16 -7.33 -4.79 4.36
N VAL A 17 -7.18 -4.54 5.65
CA VAL A 17 -7.63 -5.44 6.71
C VAL A 17 -8.75 -4.80 7.52
N LEU A 18 -9.73 -5.60 7.94
CA LEU A 18 -10.88 -5.18 8.74
C LEU A 18 -10.69 -5.59 10.21
N PRO A 19 -10.03 -4.76 11.05
CA PRO A 19 -10.14 -4.92 12.50
C PRO A 19 -11.59 -4.67 12.94
N ARG A 20 -11.96 -5.14 14.14
CA ARG A 20 -13.35 -5.17 14.68
C ARG A 20 -14.25 -3.94 14.45
N ARG A 21 -13.70 -2.75 14.21
CA ARG A 21 -14.46 -1.49 14.02
C ARG A 21 -13.98 -0.60 12.87
N GLY A 22 -13.06 -1.04 12.03
CA GLY A 22 -12.46 -0.15 11.03
C GLY A 22 -11.83 -0.89 9.87
N ILE A 23 -11.04 -0.15 9.12
CA ILE A 23 -10.21 -0.66 8.05
C ILE A 23 -8.81 -0.10 8.20
N ASN A 24 -7.79 -0.95 8.07
CA ASN A 24 -6.41 -0.53 8.05
C ASN A 24 -5.83 -0.86 6.68
N PHE A 25 -5.06 0.08 6.14
CA PHE A 25 -4.19 -0.16 5.02
C PHE A 25 -2.83 -0.63 5.54
N VAL A 26 -2.38 -1.79 5.07
CA VAL A 26 -1.09 -2.38 5.40
C VAL A 26 -0.29 -2.50 4.12
N MET A 27 0.89 -1.89 4.10
CA MET A 27 1.84 -1.95 2.99
C MET A 27 2.98 -2.90 3.32
N ASN A 28 3.68 -3.39 2.32
CA ASN A 28 4.98 -4.04 2.48
C ASN A 28 5.95 -3.16 3.27
N GLU A 29 6.60 -3.74 4.28
CA GLU A 29 7.51 -3.02 5.18
C GLU A 29 8.71 -2.43 4.44
N SER A 30 9.34 -3.18 3.53
CA SER A 30 10.49 -2.70 2.77
C SER A 30 10.11 -1.53 1.86
N ILE A 31 8.92 -1.56 1.23
CA ILE A 31 8.44 -0.44 0.42
C ILE A 31 8.11 0.76 1.31
N ALA A 32 7.50 0.53 2.47
CA ALA A 32 7.17 1.60 3.41
C ALA A 32 8.43 2.30 3.96
N GLU A 33 9.52 1.54 4.16
CA GLU A 33 10.81 2.06 4.58
C GLU A 33 11.51 2.95 3.55
N ASP A 34 11.24 2.69 2.26
CA ASP A 34 11.79 3.41 1.11
C ASP A 34 10.78 4.43 0.53
N LEU A 35 9.64 4.65 1.21
CA LEU A 35 8.58 5.52 0.72
C LEU A 35 9.00 7.00 0.74
N TYR A 36 9.00 7.63 -0.44
CA TYR A 36 9.26 9.06 -0.58
C TYR A 36 8.06 9.91 -0.11
N PRO A 37 8.28 11.07 0.54
CA PRO A 37 7.21 11.93 1.06
C PRO A 37 6.18 12.33 0.00
N GLU A 38 6.60 12.63 -1.23
CA GLU A 38 5.71 12.97 -2.33
C GLU A 38 4.84 11.80 -2.79
N THR A 39 5.36 10.58 -2.71
CA THR A 39 4.58 9.37 -2.99
C THR A 39 3.57 9.13 -1.87
N GLU A 40 3.96 9.31 -0.61
CA GLU A 40 3.05 9.23 0.54
C GLU A 40 1.86 10.20 0.40
N LEU A 41 2.13 11.43 -0.05
CA LEU A 41 1.10 12.46 -0.27
C LEU A 41 0.11 12.08 -1.37
N LYS A 42 0.57 11.40 -2.44
CA LYS A 42 -0.31 10.90 -3.52
C LYS A 42 -1.09 9.66 -3.09
N LEU A 43 -0.48 8.80 -2.28
CA LEU A 43 -1.06 7.52 -1.86
C LEU A 43 -2.24 7.73 -0.89
N LYS A 44 -2.13 8.68 0.04
CA LYS A 44 -3.15 8.96 1.07
C LYS A 44 -4.57 9.15 0.55
N PRO A 45 -4.84 10.05 -0.42
CA PRO A 45 -6.21 10.26 -0.90
C PRO A 45 -6.80 9.01 -1.57
N ILE A 46 -5.98 8.25 -2.30
CA ILE A 46 -6.41 7.03 -3.01
C ILE A 46 -6.73 5.92 -2.01
N VAL A 47 -5.86 5.73 -1.01
CA VAL A 47 -6.08 4.79 0.09
C VAL A 47 -7.32 5.15 0.88
N HIS A 48 -7.59 6.44 1.10
CA HIS A 48 -8.81 6.91 1.76
C HIS A 48 -10.06 6.54 0.95
N ALA A 49 -10.09 6.83 -0.36
CA ALA A 49 -11.22 6.50 -1.23
C ALA A 49 -11.51 4.99 -1.30
N CYS A 50 -10.45 4.18 -1.39
CA CYS A 50 -10.55 2.71 -1.27
C CYS A 50 -11.14 2.31 0.08
N SER A 51 -10.64 2.91 1.17
CA SER A 51 -11.09 2.60 2.54
C SER A 51 -12.57 2.87 2.73
N GLU A 52 -13.05 4.04 2.29
CA GLU A 52 -14.46 4.40 2.37
C GLU A 52 -15.34 3.44 1.57
N THR A 53 -14.90 3.05 0.38
CA THR A 53 -15.63 2.12 -0.47
C THR A 53 -15.69 0.73 0.15
N LEU A 54 -14.56 0.19 0.60
CA LEU A 54 -14.48 -1.14 1.22
C LEU A 54 -15.25 -1.21 2.54
N LEU A 55 -15.26 -0.15 3.34
CA LEU A 55 -16.03 -0.08 4.59
C LEU A 55 -17.53 -0.23 4.39
N ARG A 56 -18.08 0.21 3.24
CA ARG A 56 -19.50 0.01 2.91
C ARG A 56 -19.85 -1.47 2.74
N TYR A 57 -18.86 -2.30 2.43
CA TYR A 57 -19.03 -3.73 2.16
C TYR A 57 -18.41 -4.65 3.23
N LYS A 58 -18.04 -4.09 4.39
CA LYS A 58 -17.32 -4.83 5.44
C LYS A 58 -18.11 -6.04 5.97
N ASP A 59 -19.44 -5.93 6.04
CA ASP A 59 -20.31 -6.96 6.64
C ASP A 59 -20.50 -8.16 5.69
N GLN A 60 -20.13 -8.01 4.42
CA GLN A 60 -20.14 -9.06 3.40
C GLN A 60 -18.77 -9.74 3.25
N CYS A 61 -17.75 -9.30 4.00
CA CYS A 61 -16.42 -9.87 3.95
C CYS A 61 -16.29 -11.10 4.87
N CYS A 62 -15.91 -12.24 4.30
CA CYS A 62 -15.59 -13.44 5.05
C CYS A 62 -14.09 -13.52 5.35
N GLY A 63 -13.62 -12.78 6.36
CA GLY A 63 -12.23 -12.83 6.82
C GLY A 63 -11.66 -11.48 7.25
N GLU A 64 -10.39 -11.49 7.66
CA GLU A 64 -9.69 -10.29 8.11
C GLU A 64 -9.21 -9.40 6.96
N THR A 65 -8.92 -9.96 5.80
CA THR A 65 -8.46 -9.20 4.62
C THR A 65 -9.61 -9.05 3.64
N ILE A 66 -9.98 -7.81 3.34
CA ILE A 66 -11.08 -7.49 2.41
C ILE A 66 -10.58 -7.29 0.97
N MET A 67 -9.35 -6.82 0.81
CA MET A 67 -8.69 -6.62 -0.48
C MET A 67 -7.18 -6.78 -0.31
N ASP A 68 -6.51 -7.42 -1.25
CA ASP A 68 -5.05 -7.45 -1.34
C ASP A 68 -4.57 -7.13 -2.77
N GLY A 69 -3.36 -6.58 -2.86
CA GLY A 69 -2.66 -6.28 -4.10
C GLY A 69 -1.27 -6.90 -4.05
N ASN A 70 -0.98 -7.78 -5.01
CA ASN A 70 0.23 -8.59 -5.02
C ASN A 70 0.86 -8.61 -6.41
N LEU A 71 2.18 -8.77 -6.45
CA LEU A 71 2.91 -9.12 -7.66
C LEU A 71 3.05 -10.64 -7.72
N LEU A 72 2.66 -11.23 -8.84
CA LEU A 72 2.76 -12.67 -9.09
C LEU A 72 4.19 -13.04 -9.52
N VAL A 73 4.48 -14.35 -9.53
CA VAL A 73 5.81 -14.87 -9.90
C VAL A 73 6.17 -14.66 -11.38
N ASP A 74 5.18 -14.47 -12.24
CA ASP A 74 5.33 -14.12 -13.66
C ASP A 74 5.53 -12.61 -13.87
N GLY A 75 5.43 -11.80 -12.82
CA GLY A 75 5.55 -10.35 -12.86
C GLY A 75 4.24 -9.61 -13.06
N ASP A 76 3.10 -10.31 -13.14
CA ASP A 76 1.79 -9.68 -13.26
C ASP A 76 1.31 -9.14 -11.91
N PHE A 77 0.68 -7.96 -11.95
CA PHE A 77 0.03 -7.39 -10.77
C PHE A 77 -1.42 -7.89 -10.68
N GLU A 78 -1.79 -8.40 -9.51
CA GLU A 78 -3.14 -8.90 -9.24
C GLU A 78 -3.74 -8.26 -7.99
N VAL A 79 -4.96 -7.74 -8.14
CA VAL A 79 -5.82 -7.27 -7.04
C VAL A 79 -6.92 -8.29 -6.82
N MET A 80 -7.07 -8.75 -5.59
CA MET A 80 -8.16 -9.65 -5.21
C MET A 80 -9.00 -9.05 -4.09
N LEU A 81 -10.31 -9.25 -4.20
CA LEU A 81 -11.25 -9.02 -3.11
C LEU A 81 -11.44 -10.31 -2.32
N SER A 82 -11.92 -10.20 -1.08
CA SER A 82 -12.30 -11.38 -0.32
C SER A 82 -13.31 -12.24 -1.09
N PRO A 83 -13.25 -13.58 -0.97
CA PRO A 83 -14.05 -14.48 -1.78
C PRO A 83 -15.55 -14.16 -1.72
N GLY A 84 -16.17 -14.03 -2.90
CA GLY A 84 -17.59 -13.71 -3.02
C GLY A 84 -17.95 -12.23 -2.78
N LEU A 85 -17.04 -11.38 -2.29
CA LEU A 85 -17.32 -9.97 -2.03
C LEU A 85 -17.63 -9.19 -3.31
N GLY A 86 -16.88 -9.46 -4.38
CA GLY A 86 -16.98 -8.73 -5.66
C GLY A 86 -18.31 -8.85 -6.38
N ARG A 87 -19.26 -9.68 -5.91
CA ARG A 87 -20.64 -9.78 -6.43
C ARG A 87 -21.61 -8.77 -5.80
N HIS A 88 -21.22 -8.18 -4.67
CA HIS A 88 -22.04 -7.22 -3.92
C HIS A 88 -21.83 -5.78 -4.40
N PHE A 89 -20.70 -5.53 -5.07
CA PHE A 89 -20.37 -4.21 -5.59
C PHE A 89 -21.23 -3.83 -6.79
N ILE A 90 -21.65 -2.56 -6.81
CA ILE A 90 -22.17 -1.92 -8.02
C ILE A 90 -21.02 -1.81 -9.04
N LEU A 91 -21.33 -2.01 -10.33
CA LEU A 91 -20.33 -2.12 -11.40
C LEU A 91 -19.37 -0.91 -11.46
N GLU A 92 -19.90 0.30 -11.32
CA GLU A 92 -19.10 1.53 -11.37
C GLU A 92 -18.18 1.68 -10.15
N GLU A 93 -18.69 1.44 -8.94
CA GLU A 93 -17.88 1.45 -7.73
C GLU A 93 -16.77 0.40 -7.79
N LYS A 94 -17.07 -0.79 -8.32
CA LYS A 94 -16.08 -1.84 -8.51
C LYS A 94 -14.97 -1.36 -9.45
N LYS A 95 -15.33 -0.80 -10.60
CA LYS A 95 -14.33 -0.29 -11.55
C LYS A 95 -13.44 0.77 -10.92
N ASN A 96 -14.03 1.71 -10.18
CA ASN A 96 -13.28 2.77 -9.52
C ASN A 96 -12.35 2.19 -8.44
N LEU A 97 -12.84 1.26 -7.61
CA LEU A 97 -12.02 0.60 -6.59
C LEU A 97 -10.81 -0.13 -7.19
N PHE A 98 -11.02 -0.87 -8.28
CA PHE A 98 -9.92 -1.57 -8.94
C PHE A 98 -8.95 -0.58 -9.62
N SER A 99 -9.45 0.51 -10.20
CA SER A 99 -8.61 1.57 -10.76
C SER A 99 -7.73 2.22 -9.68
N ASP A 100 -8.31 2.55 -8.53
CA ASP A 100 -7.59 3.12 -7.39
C ASP A 100 -6.53 2.14 -6.86
N ALA A 101 -6.87 0.85 -6.75
CA ALA A 101 -5.95 -0.20 -6.33
C ALA A 101 -4.76 -0.36 -7.31
N HIS A 102 -5.00 -0.21 -8.62
CA HIS A 102 -3.93 -0.21 -9.62
C HIS A 102 -3.02 1.02 -9.49
N GLU A 103 -3.59 2.19 -9.23
CA GLU A 103 -2.79 3.41 -9.04
C GLU A 103 -1.93 3.31 -7.76
N ILE A 104 -2.46 2.75 -6.68
CA ILE A 104 -1.68 2.41 -5.47
C ILE A 104 -0.50 1.52 -5.86
N ALA A 105 -0.75 0.41 -6.56
CA ALA A 105 0.30 -0.52 -6.94
C ALA A 105 1.38 0.13 -7.80
N LYS A 106 0.98 0.96 -8.77
CA LYS A 106 1.91 1.71 -9.62
C LYS A 106 2.81 2.62 -8.78
N LEU A 107 2.25 3.37 -7.83
CA LEU A 107 3.03 4.21 -6.92
C LEU A 107 4.03 3.40 -6.08
N LEU A 108 3.65 2.20 -5.64
CA LEU A 108 4.53 1.32 -4.86
C LEU A 108 5.63 0.68 -5.73
N MET A 109 5.32 0.28 -6.96
CA MET A 109 6.30 -0.23 -7.92
C MET A 109 7.31 0.86 -8.32
N ASP A 110 6.84 2.10 -8.56
CA ASP A 110 7.71 3.25 -8.83
C ASP A 110 8.73 3.49 -7.69
N VAL A 111 8.34 3.25 -6.43
CA VAL A 111 9.25 3.35 -5.27
C VAL A 111 10.34 2.29 -5.36
N MET A 112 9.97 1.05 -5.68
CA MET A 112 10.91 -0.06 -5.82
C MET A 112 11.90 0.17 -6.98
N ASP A 113 11.41 0.65 -8.12
CA ASP A 113 12.24 0.91 -9.30
C ASP A 113 13.27 2.01 -9.01
N ARG A 114 12.82 3.11 -8.40
CA ARG A 114 13.73 4.20 -7.99
C ARG A 114 14.78 3.72 -7.01
N ARG A 115 14.38 2.89 -6.04
CA ARG A 115 15.30 2.33 -5.05
C ARG A 115 16.36 1.43 -5.70
N THR A 116 15.95 0.61 -6.66
CA THR A 116 16.86 -0.26 -7.42
C THR A 116 17.88 0.57 -8.20
N ILE A 117 17.42 1.64 -8.87
CA ILE A 117 18.29 2.57 -9.61
C ILE A 117 19.30 3.27 -8.68
N GLU A 118 18.88 3.72 -7.50
CA GLU A 118 19.77 4.37 -6.52
C GLU A 118 20.89 3.44 -6.04
N ILE A 119 20.54 2.17 -5.77
CA ILE A 119 21.49 1.13 -5.35
C ILE A 119 22.50 0.86 -6.47
N ASP A 120 22.03 0.67 -7.70
CA ASP A 120 22.89 0.40 -8.86
C ASP A 120 23.78 1.59 -9.22
N SER A 121 23.34 2.81 -8.91
CA SER A 121 24.08 4.06 -9.17
C SER A 121 25.09 4.41 -8.06
N GLY A 122 25.25 3.56 -7.04
CA GLY A 122 26.22 3.75 -5.95
C GLY A 122 25.87 4.83 -4.92
N GLY A 123 24.61 5.29 -4.90
CA GLY A 123 24.16 6.39 -4.05
C GLY A 123 23.71 5.94 -2.66
N VAL A 124 24.61 5.96 -1.67
CA VAL A 124 24.19 5.94 -0.26
C VAL A 124 23.97 7.37 0.23
N SER A 125 22.71 7.76 0.33
CA SER A 125 22.21 8.52 1.48
C SER A 125 20.69 8.48 1.50
N ARG A 126 20.14 7.52 2.27
CA ARG A 126 18.74 7.53 2.72
C ARG A 126 18.47 8.92 3.32
N PRO A 127 17.46 9.68 2.85
CA PRO A 127 17.07 10.88 3.56
C PRO A 127 16.70 10.46 5.00
N PRO A 128 17.13 11.21 6.02
CA PRO A 128 16.90 10.84 7.41
C PRO A 128 15.40 10.61 7.62
N SER A 129 15.06 9.48 8.25
CA SER A 129 13.67 9.18 8.59
C SER A 129 13.05 10.36 9.35
N ARG A 130 11.72 10.53 9.27
CA ARG A 130 11.00 11.60 9.99
C ARG A 130 11.39 11.67 11.48
N ASP A 131 11.66 10.52 12.12
CA ASP A 131 12.13 10.46 13.50
C ASP A 131 13.54 11.03 13.72
N GLN A 132 14.43 10.92 12.74
CA GLN A 132 15.76 11.54 12.78
C GLN A 132 15.68 13.05 12.55
N LEU A 133 14.81 13.51 11.66
CA LEU A 133 14.53 14.95 11.46
C LEU A 133 13.93 15.57 12.73
N TYR A 134 12.94 14.93 13.36
CA TYR A 134 12.37 15.43 14.62
C TYR A 134 13.40 15.46 15.77
N ARG A 135 14.35 14.52 15.82
CA ARG A 135 15.45 14.56 16.79
C ARG A 135 16.47 15.66 16.49
N SER A 136 16.77 15.94 15.23
CA SER A 136 17.72 17.00 14.87
C SER A 136 17.18 18.40 15.22
N TYR A 137 15.88 18.63 15.11
CA TYR A 137 15.26 19.91 15.51
C TYR A 137 15.13 20.11 17.03
N ARG A 138 15.27 19.06 17.85
CA ARG A 138 15.19 19.16 19.31
C ARG A 138 16.57 19.44 19.97
N ASN A 139 17.66 19.23 19.24
CA ASN A 139 19.03 19.36 19.75
C ASN A 139 19.75 20.63 19.28
N GLU A 140 19.03 21.75 19.11
CA GLU A 140 19.69 23.06 19.11
C GLU A 140 19.88 23.50 20.57
N PRO A 141 21.11 23.50 21.13
CA PRO A 141 21.32 24.15 22.41
C PRO A 141 21.14 25.65 22.16
N SER A 142 20.19 26.26 22.85
CA SER A 142 20.10 27.72 22.97
C SER A 142 21.48 28.23 23.37
N ARG A 143 22.20 28.81 22.41
CA ARG A 143 23.44 29.54 22.68
C ARG A 143 23.06 30.71 23.59
N ALA A 144 23.44 30.58 24.86
CA ALA A 144 23.48 31.66 25.82
C ALA A 144 24.54 32.70 25.43
#